data_AF-A0A7S3Z9F9-F1
#
_entry.id   AF-A0A7S3Z9F9-F1
#
_cell.length_a   1.000
_cell.length_b   1.000
_cell.length_c   1.000
_cell.angle_alpha   90.00
_cell.angle_beta   90.00
_cell.angle_gamma   90.00
#
_symmetry.space_group_name_H-M   'P 1'
#
loop_
_entity.id
_entity.type
_entity.pdbx_description
1 polymer ?
#
loop_
_entity_poly.entity_id
_entity_poly.type
_entity_poly.pdbx_seq_one_letter_code
_entity_poly.pdbx_strand_id
1 'polypeptide(L)'
;PHAIFKLLENIPMPWVKTNFVNILHHVSGSLSFVNQIPIVIEKIYFAQWGIMWNSMKREKKNRKHFLRIKIPSFDDEEKPIDFVDNLINTEPLSPIKVIFSKFSKIKRLNFIFSLFNYSQKK
;
A
#
# COMPACT_ATOMS: atom_id res chain seq x y z
N PRO A 1 2.86 -9.82 -20.51
CA PRO A 1 3.95 -9.07 -19.83
C PRO A 1 3.56 -7.62 -19.44
N HIS A 2 2.96 -6.83 -20.34
CA HIS A 2 2.64 -5.43 -20.05
C HIS A 2 1.63 -5.23 -18.91
N ALA A 3 0.59 -6.08 -18.83
CA ALA A 3 -0.38 -6.05 -17.72
C ALA A 3 0.30 -6.23 -16.35
N ILE A 4 1.23 -7.17 -16.25
CA ILE A 4 2.01 -7.44 -15.04
C ILE A 4 2.87 -6.23 -14.69
N PHE A 5 3.54 -5.62 -15.68
CA PHE A 5 4.33 -4.41 -15.45
C PHE A 5 3.48 -3.27 -14.85
N LYS A 6 2.33 -2.97 -15.46
CA LYS A 6 1.41 -1.93 -14.98
C LYS A 6 0.84 -2.23 -13.59
N LEU A 7 0.64 -3.50 -13.28
CA LEU A 7 0.21 -3.94 -11.95
C LEU A 7 1.30 -3.70 -10.90
N LEU A 8 2.54 -4.13 -11.16
CA LEU A 8 3.67 -3.98 -10.24
C LEU A 8 4.05 -2.51 -10.03
N GLU A 9 3.92 -1.67 -11.05
CA GLU A 9 4.16 -0.22 -10.96
C GLU A 9 3.24 0.46 -9.93
N ASN A 10 2.01 -0.04 -9.77
CA ASN A 10 0.97 0.56 -8.92
C ASN A 10 0.81 -0.14 -7.55
N ILE A 11 1.82 -0.88 -7.10
CA ILE A 11 1.81 -1.50 -5.76
C ILE A 11 1.63 -0.42 -4.69
N PRO A 12 0.71 -0.61 -3.72
CA PRO A 12 0.51 0.34 -2.64
C PRO A 12 1.77 0.47 -1.77
N MET A 13 2.13 1.72 -1.48
CA MET A 13 3.23 2.04 -0.59
C MET A 13 2.87 1.71 0.88
N PRO A 14 3.83 1.44 1.77
CA PRO A 14 3.56 0.92 3.13
C PRO A 14 2.78 1.87 4.07
N TRP A 15 2.65 3.14 3.71
CA TRP A 15 1.83 4.13 4.41
C TRP A 15 0.40 4.23 3.86
N VAL A 16 0.08 3.53 2.78
CA VAL A 16 -1.24 3.48 2.13
C VAL A 16 -1.98 2.24 2.61
N LYS A 17 -3.23 2.38 3.06
CA LYS A 17 -4.05 1.26 3.55
C LYS A 17 -4.63 0.45 2.38
N THR A 18 -5.27 1.13 1.45
CA THR A 18 -5.91 0.56 0.26
C THR A 18 -5.67 1.51 -0.91
N ASN A 19 -5.40 0.96 -2.09
CA ASN A 19 -5.19 1.74 -3.30
C ASN A 19 -6.23 1.31 -4.35
N PHE A 20 -7.13 2.22 -4.70
CA PHE A 20 -8.13 2.01 -5.75
C PHE A 20 -7.61 2.57 -7.06
N VAL A 21 -7.54 1.70 -8.06
CA VAL A 21 -6.86 1.95 -9.33
C VAL A 21 -7.83 1.72 -10.48
N ASN A 22 -7.77 2.58 -11.49
CA ASN A 22 -8.60 2.42 -12.69
C ASN A 22 -8.09 1.24 -13.53
N ILE A 23 -9.01 0.39 -13.98
CA ILE A 23 -8.70 -0.82 -14.74
C ILE A 23 -9.35 -0.73 -16.12
N LEU A 24 -8.59 -1.07 -17.15
CA LEU A 24 -9.08 -1.34 -18.50
C LEU A 24 -9.14 -2.86 -18.69
N HIS A 25 -10.34 -3.42 -18.82
CA HIS A 25 -10.53 -4.85 -18.97
C HIS A 25 -11.17 -5.19 -20.32
N HIS A 26 -10.85 -6.38 -20.83
CA HIS A 26 -11.53 -6.92 -21.99
C HIS A 26 -12.94 -7.39 -21.61
N VAL A 27 -13.93 -7.23 -22.50
CA VAL A 27 -15.35 -7.57 -22.24
C VAL A 27 -15.52 -9.05 -21.87
N SER A 28 -14.70 -9.94 -22.43
CA SER A 28 -14.75 -11.38 -22.10
C SER A 28 -14.05 -11.74 -20.77
N GLY A 29 -13.39 -10.80 -20.10
CA GLY A 29 -12.62 -11.05 -18.87
C GLY A 29 -11.26 -11.73 -19.07
N SER A 30 -10.79 -11.91 -20.30
CA SER A 30 -9.51 -12.60 -20.59
C SER A 30 -8.27 -11.81 -20.16
N LEU A 31 -8.37 -10.49 -20.07
CA LEU A 31 -7.23 -9.62 -19.78
C LEU A 31 -7.68 -8.32 -19.11
N SER A 32 -6.91 -7.89 -18.11
CA SER A 32 -7.12 -6.63 -17.39
C SER A 32 -5.79 -5.87 -17.24
N PHE A 33 -5.81 -4.58 -17.58
CA PHE A 33 -4.68 -3.67 -17.45
C PHE A 33 -4.99 -2.60 -16.41
N VAL A 34 -3.99 -2.25 -15.61
CA VAL A 34 -4.04 -1.05 -14.79
C VAL A 34 -3.83 0.19 -15.69
N ASN A 35 -4.84 1.05 -15.76
CA ASN A 35 -4.86 2.26 -16.59
C ASN A 35 -4.51 3.53 -15.79
N GLN A 36 -3.41 3.47 -15.03
CA GLN A 36 -2.88 4.61 -14.27
C GLN A 36 -1.36 4.61 -14.28
N ILE A 37 -0.77 5.80 -14.20
CA ILE A 37 0.67 6.01 -13.98
C ILE A 37 0.79 6.66 -12.59
N PRO A 38 1.52 6.06 -11.64
CA PRO A 38 1.67 6.64 -10.31
C PRO A 38 2.60 7.86 -10.39
N ILE A 39 2.02 9.05 -10.24
CA ILE A 39 2.77 10.29 -10.20
C ILE A 39 3.02 10.66 -8.74
N VAL A 40 4.28 10.86 -8.37
CA VAL A 40 4.68 11.23 -7.02
C VAL A 40 5.45 12.56 -7.03
N ILE A 41 5.23 13.37 -5.99
CA ILE A 41 6.04 14.57 -5.77
C ILE A 41 7.32 14.12 -5.08
N GLU A 42 8.44 14.19 -5.79
CA GLU A 42 9.74 13.65 -5.38
C GLU A 42 10.12 14.00 -3.93
N LYS A 43 10.11 15.29 -3.55
CA LYS A 43 10.47 15.73 -2.20
C LYS A 43 9.59 15.13 -1.10
N ILE A 44 8.29 14.97 -1.38
CA ILE A 44 7.34 14.37 -0.44
C ILE A 44 7.60 12.87 -0.36
N TYR A 45 7.83 12.22 -1.49
CA TYR A 45 8.11 10.79 -1.57
C TYR A 45 9.38 10.40 -0.80
N PHE A 46 10.46 11.17 -0.93
CA PHE A 46 11.67 11.00 -0.12
C PHE A 46 11.39 11.18 1.37
N ALA A 47 10.61 12.19 1.75
CA ALA A 47 10.24 12.41 3.15
C ALA A 47 9.41 11.24 3.73
N GLN A 48 8.44 10.73 2.96
CA GLN A 48 7.63 9.56 3.33
C GLN A 48 8.51 8.33 3.59
N TRP A 49 9.47 8.05 2.70
CA TRP A 49 10.41 6.95 2.88
C TRP A 49 11.36 7.14 4.06
N GLY A 50 11.87 8.35 4.29
CA GLY A 50 12.71 8.66 5.46
C GLY A 50 11.98 8.45 6.78
N ILE A 51 10.69 8.80 6.81
CA ILE A 51 9.82 8.54 7.95
C ILE A 51 9.56 7.03 8.12
N MET A 52 9.34 6.32 7.02
CA MET A 52 9.12 4.88 7.02
C MET A 52 10.34 4.12 7.54
N TRP A 53 11.53 4.50 7.08
CA TRP A 53 12.82 3.98 7.54
C TRP A 53 12.98 4.10 9.06
N ASN A 54 12.73 5.28 9.62
CA ASN A 54 12.81 5.50 11.06
C ASN A 54 11.80 4.64 11.83
N SER A 55 10.58 4.50 11.30
CA SER A 55 9.52 3.68 11.91
C SER A 55 9.88 2.20 11.92
N MET A 56 10.35 1.67 10.79
CA MET A 56 10.79 0.28 10.65
C MET A 56 12.02 -0.02 11.51
N LYS A 57 13.01 0.89 11.58
CA LYS A 57 14.16 0.74 12.48
C LYS A 57 13.74 0.67 13.94
N ARG A 58 12.78 1.52 14.35
CA ARG A 58 12.24 1.51 15.70
C ARG A 58 11.49 0.22 16.00
N GLU A 59 10.67 -0.26 15.07
CA GLU A 59 9.96 -1.54 15.20
C GLU A 59 10.95 -2.72 15.35
N LYS A 60 11.97 -2.76 14.49
CA LYS A 60 13.04 -3.78 14.56
C LYS A 60 13.80 -3.74 15.88
N LYS A 61 14.06 -2.55 16.43
CA LYS A 61 14.73 -2.40 17.74
C LYS A 61 13.84 -2.84 18.90
N ASN A 62 12.56 -2.51 18.86
CA ASN A 62 11.64 -2.69 19.99
C ASN A 62 11.10 -4.13 20.09
N ARG A 63 11.00 -4.85 18.97
CA ARG A 63 10.37 -6.17 18.92
C ARG A 63 11.39 -7.28 19.22
N LYS A 64 11.12 -8.11 20.22
CA LYS A 64 11.99 -9.25 20.60
C LYS A 64 12.00 -10.38 19.57
N HIS A 65 10.82 -10.78 19.11
CA HIS A 65 10.65 -11.83 18.09
C HIS A 65 9.94 -11.26 16.86
N PHE A 66 10.68 -11.21 15.75
CA PHE A 66 10.17 -10.80 14.45
C PHE A 66 10.05 -12.04 13.55
N LEU A 67 8.81 -12.51 13.37
CA LEU A 67 8.52 -13.60 12.42
C LEU A 67 8.57 -13.04 11.00
N ARG A 68 9.20 -13.80 10.10
CA ARG A 68 9.24 -13.48 8.67
C ARG A 68 8.12 -14.23 7.98
N ILE A 69 7.65 -13.65 6.88
CA ILE A 69 6.64 -14.28 6.03
C ILE A 69 7.26 -15.53 5.39
N LYS A 70 6.47 -16.60 5.27
CA LYS A 70 6.86 -17.79 4.51
C LYS A 70 6.65 -17.53 3.02
N ILE A 71 7.69 -17.80 2.23
CA ILE A 71 7.66 -17.68 0.77
C ILE A 71 7.91 -19.09 0.21
N PRO A 72 7.04 -19.62 -0.67
CA PRO A 72 5.74 -19.08 -1.09
C PRO A 72 4.71 -19.09 0.06
N SER A 73 3.72 -18.20 -0.03
CA SER A 73 2.69 -18.08 1.00
C SER A 73 1.54 -19.08 0.80
N PHE A 74 1.25 -19.45 -0.44
CA PHE A 74 0.22 -20.43 -0.82
C PHE A 74 0.87 -21.69 -1.38
N ASP A 75 0.15 -22.80 -1.31
CA ASP A 75 0.55 -24.08 -1.91
C ASP A 75 0.15 -24.12 -3.39
N ASP A 76 0.86 -24.90 -4.21
CA ASP A 76 0.65 -24.93 -5.67
C ASP A 76 -0.69 -25.59 -6.07
N GLU A 77 -1.24 -26.45 -5.20
CA GLU A 77 -2.53 -27.12 -5.39
C GLU A 77 -3.74 -26.23 -4.99
N GLU A 78 -3.49 -25.12 -4.30
CA GLU A 78 -4.56 -24.22 -3.85
C GLU A 78 -5.02 -23.30 -4.97
N LYS A 79 -6.34 -23.16 -5.15
CA LYS A 79 -6.89 -22.24 -6.15
C LYS A 79 -6.73 -20.78 -5.70
N PRO A 80 -6.55 -19.83 -6.64
CA PRO A 80 -6.57 -18.41 -6.30
C PRO A 80 -7.85 -18.02 -5.57
N ILE A 81 -7.70 -17.31 -4.46
CA ILE A 81 -8.78 -16.87 -3.58
C ILE A 81 -9.58 -15.76 -4.27
N ASP A 82 -10.91 -15.86 -4.28
CA ASP A 82 -11.77 -14.80 -4.80
C ASP A 82 -11.83 -13.61 -3.84
N PHE A 83 -11.73 -12.40 -4.40
CA PHE A 83 -11.73 -11.15 -3.65
C PHE A 83 -13.11 -10.83 -3.07
N VAL A 84 -14.18 -11.06 -3.84
CA VAL A 84 -15.55 -10.68 -3.44
C VAL A 84 -16.00 -11.44 -2.20
N ASP A 85 -15.76 -12.76 -2.18
CA ASP A 85 -16.24 -13.59 -1.08
C ASP A 85 -15.37 -13.44 0.18
N ASN A 86 -14.04 -13.31 0.03
CA ASN A 86 -13.11 -13.43 1.16
C ASN A 86 -12.58 -12.09 1.68
N LEU A 87 -12.38 -11.10 0.81
CA LEU A 87 -11.60 -9.90 1.14
C LEU A 87 -12.45 -8.64 1.25
N ILE A 88 -13.57 -8.53 0.54
CA ILE A 88 -14.34 -7.27 0.47
C ILE A 88 -14.88 -6.78 1.83
N ASN A 89 -15.28 -7.71 2.68
CA ASN A 89 -15.87 -7.41 4.00
C ASN A 89 -14.82 -7.33 5.12
N THR A 90 -13.57 -7.69 4.82
CA THR A 90 -12.49 -7.73 5.82
C THR A 90 -11.78 -6.39 5.86
N GLU A 91 -11.80 -5.72 7.01
CA GLU A 91 -11.08 -4.47 7.16
C GLU A 91 -9.55 -4.69 7.09
N PRO A 92 -8.82 -3.93 6.24
CA PRO A 92 -7.38 -4.07 6.17
C PRO A 92 -6.73 -3.61 7.47
N LEU A 93 -5.58 -4.21 7.78
CA LEU A 93 -4.77 -3.77 8.92
C LEU A 93 -4.33 -2.31 8.75
N SER A 94 -4.00 -1.67 9.87
CA SER A 94 -3.50 -0.30 9.80
C SER A 94 -2.14 -0.24 9.09
N PRO A 95 -1.90 0.75 8.22
CA PRO A 95 -0.59 0.97 7.62
C PRO A 95 0.43 1.33 8.70
N ILE A 96 1.72 1.36 8.35
CA ILE A 96 2.78 1.69 9.29
C ILE A 96 2.58 3.13 9.79
N LYS A 97 2.12 3.27 11.04
CA LYS A 97 1.79 4.55 11.66
C LYS A 97 3.06 5.23 12.20
N VAL A 98 3.13 6.53 11.94
CA VAL A 98 4.18 7.39 12.46
C VAL A 98 3.58 8.19 13.60
N ILE A 99 4.06 7.93 14.81
CA ILE A 99 3.67 8.74 15.98
C ILE A 99 4.62 9.92 16.01
N PHE A 100 4.18 11.08 15.50
CA PHE A 100 4.89 12.33 15.72
C PHE A 100 4.74 12.72 17.20
N SER A 101 5.81 12.57 17.98
CA SER A 101 5.79 12.92 19.40
C SER A 101 5.69 14.43 19.58
N LYS A 102 4.53 14.91 20.04
CA LYS A 102 4.28 16.09 20.89
C LYS A 102 5.04 17.42 20.63
N PHE A 103 5.69 17.63 19.50
CA PHE A 103 6.10 18.97 19.07
C PHE A 103 4.90 19.68 18.42
N SER A 104 4.26 20.44 19.29
CA SER A 104 2.97 21.13 19.27
C SER A 104 2.70 22.17 18.17
N LYS A 105 3.29 22.11 16.96
CA LYS A 105 3.07 23.21 15.98
C LYS A 105 2.68 22.87 14.55
N ILE A 106 2.53 21.62 14.13
CA ILE A 106 2.40 21.38 12.69
C ILE A 106 1.19 20.52 12.33
N LYS A 107 0.01 21.16 12.39
CA LYS A 107 -1.16 20.78 11.55
C LYS A 107 -0.77 20.60 10.06
N ARG A 108 0.34 21.22 9.62
CA ARG A 108 0.87 21.13 8.26
C ARG A 108 1.55 19.79 7.93
N LEU A 109 1.85 18.86 8.85
CA LEU A 109 2.54 17.60 8.46
C LEU A 109 1.56 16.50 8.07
N ASN A 110 0.27 16.67 8.39
CA ASN A 110 -0.78 15.74 7.99
C ASN A 110 -0.85 15.59 6.47
N PHE A 111 -0.51 16.65 5.71
CA PHE A 111 -0.53 16.62 4.25
C PHE A 111 0.41 15.56 3.67
N ILE A 112 1.53 15.25 4.35
CA ILE A 112 2.56 14.33 3.84
C ILE A 112 1.96 12.96 3.55
N PHE A 113 1.05 12.49 4.40
CA PHE A 113 0.38 11.20 4.22
C PHE A 113 -1.08 11.34 3.76
N SER A 114 -1.68 12.53 3.85
CA SER A 114 -3.06 12.74 3.41
C SER A 114 -3.21 13.08 1.93
N LEU A 115 -2.18 13.59 1.24
CA LEU A 115 -2.31 14.05 -0.16
C LEU A 115 -2.67 12.94 -1.16
N PHE A 116 -2.30 11.69 -0.86
CA PHE A 116 -2.56 10.53 -1.72
C PHE A 116 -3.80 9.72 -1.32
N ASN A 117 -4.53 10.13 -0.27
CA ASN A 117 -5.86 9.58 0.03
C ASN A 117 -6.94 10.15 -0.92
N TYR A 118 -6.58 10.42 -2.18
CA TYR A 118 -7.44 11.07 -3.17
C TYR A 118 -8.62 10.19 -3.61
N SER A 119 -8.62 8.89 -3.29
CA SER A 119 -9.69 7.95 -3.66
C SER A 119 -10.59 7.53 -2.49
N GLN A 120 -10.85 8.45 -1.55
CA GLN A 120 -11.90 8.30 -0.52
C GLN A 120 -12.95 9.41 -0.63
N LYS A 121 -12.96 10.16 -1.74
CA LYS A 121 -14.05 11.10 -2.06
C LYS A 121 -15.07 10.42 -2.96
N LYS A 122 -16.09 9.85 -2.29
CA LYS A 122 -17.42 9.43 -2.76
C LYS A 122 -17.47 8.48 -3.96
#